data_AF-A0A9P6PLR8-F1
#
_entry.id   AF-A0A9P6PLR8-F1
#
_cell.length_a   1.000
_cell.length_b   1.000
_cell.length_c   1.000
_cell.angle_alpha   90.00
_cell.angle_beta   90.00
_cell.angle_gamma   90.00
#
_symmetry.space_group_name_H-M   'P 1'
#
loop_
_entity.id
_entity.type
_entity.pdbx_description
1 polymer ?
#
loop_
_entity_poly.entity_id
_entity_poly.type
_entity_poly.pdbx_seq_one_letter_code
_entity_poly.pdbx_strand_id
1 'polypeptide(L)'
;MYLFERFHFRNEPFPNFSDIAQWPKVKLVVGENRMINIDYVTQWRDFMSLNIDNLARMGRWAHSKMQAYVSSLEIPGAFAMAGFKDRPYRLDRDCLAPPLELQRLFFPWIEDQCEEDDQATWTEKCDKIMEDKPEGTQSIIREIYDKLVREEEREQQQQQQQQQQQQQQQQQLEAISGTTGQPRRSTSKKGRPQQPQEPKRKLFSFVDIAKEGFLSLLLWFRRIIIQDVVLAIRDGATNHLTKHPLFQHPLFKQYSIDLLAAMDRNQKARPVDKEDNMDLSRISQTLQDLKIDQLNSMATLQQENRMAQQGLRASLCQMVQQEFKDLTKGLVATIVPVVLETINQELQRQRSSDDVNLVEYVLRVTRTAVDQYKAQREVQG
;
A
#
# COMPACT_ATOMS: atom_id res chain seq x y z
N MET A 1 17.37 -23.77 7.72
CA MET A 1 18.72 -24.38 7.71
C MET A 1 19.80 -23.43 7.24
N TYR A 2 19.72 -22.88 6.01
CA TYR A 2 20.77 -22.02 5.46
C TYR A 2 21.22 -20.86 6.38
N LEU A 3 20.28 -20.08 6.92
CA LEU A 3 20.61 -18.96 7.81
C LEU A 3 21.24 -19.41 9.14
N PHE A 4 20.92 -20.62 9.62
CA PHE A 4 21.58 -21.20 10.78
C PHE A 4 23.01 -21.59 10.45
N GLU A 5 23.26 -22.24 9.31
CA GLU A 5 24.63 -22.50 8.88
C GLU A 5 25.43 -21.19 8.76
N ARG A 6 24.83 -20.16 8.18
CA ARG A 6 25.49 -18.89 7.94
C ARG A 6 25.87 -18.15 9.23
N PHE A 7 24.89 -17.87 10.08
CA PHE A 7 25.11 -17.02 11.26
C PHE A 7 25.57 -17.80 12.48
N HIS A 8 25.21 -19.07 12.59
CA HIS A 8 25.54 -19.87 13.78
C HIS A 8 26.73 -20.80 13.55
N PHE A 9 26.79 -21.50 12.41
CA PHE A 9 27.90 -22.43 12.16
C PHE A 9 29.16 -21.72 11.65
N ARG A 10 28.99 -20.82 10.67
CA ARG A 10 30.11 -20.08 10.06
C ARG A 10 30.45 -18.79 10.81
N ASN A 11 29.73 -18.49 11.89
CA ASN A 11 29.87 -17.25 12.68
C ASN A 11 29.95 -16.00 11.79
N GLU A 12 29.14 -15.95 10.74
CA GLU A 12 29.07 -14.73 9.94
C GLU A 12 28.55 -13.58 10.81
N PRO A 13 29.22 -12.41 10.82
CA PRO A 13 28.75 -11.28 11.60
C PRO A 13 27.33 -10.95 11.19
N PHE A 14 26.48 -10.81 12.20
CA PHE A 14 25.10 -10.48 11.99
C PHE A 14 24.98 -9.06 11.41
N PRO A 15 24.04 -8.79 10.49
CA PRO A 15 23.89 -7.46 9.91
C PRO A 15 23.62 -6.40 10.98
N ASN A 16 24.32 -5.26 10.86
CA ASN A 16 24.01 -4.10 11.69
C ASN A 16 22.71 -3.46 11.19
N PHE A 17 21.65 -3.58 11.99
CA PHE A 17 20.33 -3.02 11.67
C PHE A 17 20.15 -1.58 12.11
N SER A 18 21.11 -0.97 12.81
CA SER A 18 21.04 0.43 13.22
C SER A 18 21.16 1.39 12.04
N ASP A 19 21.61 0.93 10.87
CA ASP A 19 21.77 1.73 9.65
C ASP A 19 20.94 1.14 8.49
N ILE A 20 19.89 1.87 8.08
CA ILE A 20 19.02 1.49 6.96
C ILE A 20 19.80 1.28 5.66
N ALA A 21 20.91 2.00 5.47
CA ALA A 21 21.72 1.88 4.25
C ALA A 21 22.44 0.53 4.15
N GLN A 22 22.50 -0.25 5.24
CA GLN A 22 23.05 -1.61 5.22
C GLN A 22 22.02 -2.65 4.79
N TRP A 23 20.72 -2.40 4.95
CA TRP A 23 19.66 -3.37 4.64
C TRP A 23 19.73 -3.91 3.21
N PRO A 24 19.88 -3.08 2.15
CA PRO A 24 19.98 -3.58 0.78
C PRO A 24 21.23 -4.41 0.50
N LYS A 25 22.27 -4.29 1.34
CA LYS A 25 23.53 -5.05 1.22
C LYS A 25 23.41 -6.45 1.82
N VAL A 26 22.48 -6.66 2.76
CA VAL A 26 22.20 -7.98 3.31
C VAL A 26 21.50 -8.81 2.24
N LYS A 27 22.22 -9.76 1.65
CA LYS A 27 21.65 -10.72 0.70
C LYS A 27 21.14 -11.94 1.44
N LEU A 28 19.97 -12.45 1.06
CA LEU A 28 19.41 -13.66 1.66
C LEU A 28 20.30 -14.87 1.41
N VAL A 29 20.79 -15.02 0.17
CA VAL A 29 21.74 -16.05 -0.24
C VAL A 29 23.02 -15.36 -0.71
N VAL A 30 24.14 -15.73 -0.10
CA VAL A 30 25.48 -15.23 -0.44
C VAL A 30 26.31 -16.31 -1.10
N GLY A 31 27.07 -15.93 -2.13
CA GLY A 31 28.09 -16.77 -2.76
C GLY A 31 29.41 -16.74 -1.97
N GLU A 32 30.51 -17.13 -2.62
CA GLU A 32 31.85 -17.05 -2.02
C GLU A 32 32.21 -15.60 -1.65
N ASN A 33 31.88 -14.65 -2.52
CA ASN A 33 31.96 -13.23 -2.18
C ASN A 33 30.63 -12.74 -1.60
N ARG A 34 30.65 -12.44 -0.30
CA ARG A 34 29.46 -12.07 0.49
C ARG A 34 28.79 -10.77 0.03
N MET A 35 29.52 -9.92 -0.68
CA MET A 35 29.03 -8.62 -1.16
C MET A 35 28.46 -8.68 -2.59
N ILE A 36 28.66 -9.80 -3.29
CA ILE A 36 28.24 -9.97 -4.68
C ILE A 36 27.05 -10.91 -4.71
N ASN A 37 26.00 -10.53 -5.45
CA ASN A 37 24.92 -11.46 -5.74
C ASN A 37 25.50 -12.71 -6.39
N ILE A 38 24.99 -13.89 -6.05
CA ILE A 38 25.27 -15.07 -6.87
C ILE A 38 24.83 -14.71 -8.28
N ASP A 39 25.77 -14.70 -9.22
CA ASP A 39 25.50 -14.34 -10.61
C ASP A 39 24.35 -15.20 -11.13
N TYR A 40 23.48 -14.61 -11.95
CA TYR A 40 22.34 -15.31 -12.54
C TYR A 40 22.82 -16.57 -13.25
N VAL A 41 23.97 -16.54 -13.94
CA VAL A 41 24.54 -17.72 -14.61
C VAL A 41 24.88 -18.83 -13.62
N THR A 42 25.40 -18.49 -12.45
CA THR A 42 25.71 -19.44 -11.37
C THR A 42 24.42 -20.00 -10.76
N GLN A 43 23.43 -19.15 -10.45
CA GLN A 43 22.12 -19.59 -9.97
C GLN A 43 21.43 -20.51 -10.99
N TRP A 44 21.48 -20.13 -12.27
CA TRP A 44 20.84 -20.83 -13.37
C TRP A 44 21.48 -22.19 -13.66
N ARG A 45 22.81 -22.29 -13.52
CA ARG A 45 23.54 -23.56 -13.67
C ARG A 45 23.13 -24.59 -12.61
N ASP A 46 22.97 -24.17 -11.36
CA ASP A 46 22.55 -25.05 -10.27
C ASP A 46 21.04 -25.40 -10.36
N PHE A 47 20.23 -24.43 -10.79
CA PHE A 47 18.77 -24.56 -10.94
C PHE A 47 18.37 -25.45 -12.14
N MET A 48 19.17 -25.48 -13.21
CA MET A 48 18.99 -26.31 -14.41
C MET A 48 19.02 -27.83 -14.18
N SER A 49 19.38 -28.29 -12.98
CA SER A 49 19.22 -29.69 -12.56
C SER A 49 17.75 -30.10 -12.34
N LEU A 50 16.81 -29.13 -12.34
CA LEU A 50 15.38 -29.36 -12.18
C LEU A 50 14.62 -29.11 -13.50
N ASN A 51 13.67 -29.98 -13.83
CA ASN A 51 12.91 -29.97 -15.08
C ASN A 51 12.07 -28.67 -15.24
N ILE A 52 12.47 -27.84 -16.20
CA ILE A 52 12.00 -26.48 -16.47
C ILE A 52 10.54 -26.40 -16.92
N ASP A 53 10.00 -27.44 -17.55
CA ASP A 53 8.64 -27.42 -18.10
C ASP A 53 7.56 -27.29 -17.01
N ASN A 54 7.89 -27.67 -15.78
CA ASN A 54 6.99 -27.54 -14.63
C ASN A 54 6.98 -26.14 -14.02
N LEU A 55 8.10 -25.41 -14.06
CA LEU A 55 8.22 -24.10 -13.42
C LEU A 55 7.57 -22.99 -14.25
N ALA A 56 7.72 -23.04 -15.58
CA ALA A 56 7.11 -22.08 -16.50
C ALA A 56 5.57 -22.12 -16.43
N ARG A 57 5.00 -23.29 -16.15
CA ARG A 57 3.54 -23.49 -15.97
C ARG A 57 3.00 -22.92 -14.66
N MET A 58 3.83 -22.78 -13.62
CA MET A 58 3.38 -22.32 -12.30
C MET A 58 3.29 -20.80 -12.17
N GLY A 59 4.08 -20.04 -12.91
CA GLY A 59 4.28 -18.62 -12.59
C GLY A 59 3.56 -17.57 -13.45
N ARG A 60 3.00 -17.92 -14.63
CA ARG A 60 2.40 -16.96 -15.59
C ARG A 60 3.09 -15.57 -15.64
N TRP A 61 4.41 -15.55 -15.83
CA TRP A 61 5.22 -14.32 -15.74
C TRP A 61 4.93 -13.42 -16.95
N ALA A 62 4.00 -12.47 -16.79
CA ALA A 62 3.79 -11.37 -17.73
C ALA A 62 4.52 -10.10 -17.24
N HIS A 63 5.18 -9.44 -18.18
CA HIS A 63 6.36 -8.58 -18.02
C HIS A 63 6.19 -7.18 -17.38
N SER A 64 5.19 -6.86 -16.55
CA SER A 64 5.11 -5.43 -16.14
C SER A 64 4.46 -4.99 -14.84
N LYS A 65 3.87 -5.83 -13.96
CA LYS A 65 3.28 -5.29 -12.72
C LYS A 65 3.45 -6.21 -11.51
N MET A 66 4.48 -5.94 -10.70
CA MET A 66 4.74 -6.56 -9.40
C MET A 66 3.88 -5.94 -8.27
N GLN A 67 3.11 -4.88 -8.55
CA GLN A 67 2.31 -4.14 -7.56
C GLN A 67 1.00 -4.83 -7.14
N ALA A 68 0.53 -5.86 -7.87
CA ALA A 68 -0.72 -6.55 -7.56
C ALA A 68 -0.58 -7.69 -6.52
N TYR A 69 0.65 -8.06 -6.14
CA TYR A 69 0.91 -9.25 -5.30
C TYR A 69 1.23 -8.94 -3.84
N VAL A 70 1.44 -7.66 -3.47
CA VAL A 70 1.90 -7.31 -2.12
C VAL A 70 0.76 -7.31 -1.09
N SER A 71 -0.50 -7.14 -1.51
CA SER A 71 -1.61 -6.91 -0.57
C SER A 71 -2.54 -8.10 -0.30
N SER A 72 -2.42 -9.24 -0.98
CA SER A 72 -3.04 -10.50 -0.54
C SER A 72 -2.69 -11.65 -1.49
N LEU A 73 -1.61 -12.36 -1.21
CA LEU A 73 -1.49 -13.70 -1.78
C LEU A 73 -2.64 -14.53 -1.22
N GLU A 74 -3.59 -14.96 -2.06
CA GLU A 74 -4.69 -15.79 -1.62
C GLU A 74 -4.13 -17.03 -0.91
N ILE A 75 -4.59 -17.26 0.32
CA ILE A 75 -4.13 -18.37 1.18
C ILE A 75 -4.11 -19.71 0.42
N PRO A 76 -5.16 -20.10 -0.35
CA PRO A 76 -5.11 -21.31 -1.19
C PRO A 76 -3.94 -21.33 -2.18
N GLY A 77 -3.66 -20.22 -2.85
CA GLY A 77 -2.56 -20.10 -3.82
C GLY A 77 -1.20 -20.22 -3.16
N ALA A 78 -1.02 -19.60 -1.99
CA ALA A 78 0.21 -19.73 -1.18
C ALA A 78 0.47 -21.20 -0.80
N PHE A 79 -0.55 -21.89 -0.34
CA PHE A 79 -0.44 -23.30 0.05
C PHE A 79 -0.19 -24.22 -1.16
N ALA A 80 -0.89 -23.99 -2.28
CA ALA A 80 -0.66 -24.75 -3.51
C ALA A 80 0.78 -24.58 -4.03
N MET A 81 1.32 -23.35 -4.01
CA MET A 81 2.72 -23.09 -4.38
C MET A 81 3.71 -23.72 -3.41
N ALA A 82 3.36 -23.83 -2.13
CA ALA A 82 4.14 -24.55 -1.13
C ALA A 82 3.99 -26.09 -1.23
N GLY A 83 3.26 -26.59 -2.23
CA GLY A 83 3.10 -28.02 -2.51
C GLY A 83 1.99 -28.71 -1.70
N PHE A 84 1.20 -27.96 -0.95
CA PHE A 84 0.05 -28.51 -0.25
C PHE A 84 -1.14 -28.63 -1.20
N LYS A 85 -1.61 -29.86 -1.41
CA LYS A 85 -2.69 -30.16 -2.36
C LYS A 85 -4.08 -30.17 -1.74
N ASP A 86 -4.18 -30.63 -0.49
CA ASP A 86 -5.45 -30.89 0.18
C ASP A 86 -5.52 -30.17 1.54
N ARG A 87 -6.73 -29.75 1.92
CA ARG A 87 -7.02 -29.18 3.25
C ARG A 87 -7.42 -30.31 4.21
N PRO A 88 -7.14 -30.17 5.52
CA PRO A 88 -6.45 -29.06 6.17
C PRO A 88 -4.93 -29.09 6.01
N TYR A 89 -4.32 -27.91 5.89
CA TYR A 89 -2.86 -27.78 5.81
C TYR A 89 -2.24 -28.02 7.18
N ARG A 90 -1.77 -29.24 7.42
CA ARG A 90 -1.14 -29.61 8.70
C ARG A 90 0.25 -30.14 8.47
N LEU A 91 1.19 -29.59 9.23
CA LEU A 91 2.53 -30.16 9.38
C LEU A 91 2.52 -31.07 10.60
N ASP A 92 2.85 -32.35 10.42
CA ASP A 92 2.83 -33.32 11.53
C ASP A 92 3.78 -32.91 12.66
N ARG A 93 4.93 -32.32 12.31
CA ARG A 93 5.92 -31.79 13.27
C ARG A 93 5.43 -30.62 14.11
N ASP A 94 4.33 -29.97 13.73
CA ASP A 94 3.80 -28.83 14.47
C ASP A 94 2.93 -29.25 15.69
N CYS A 95 2.93 -30.55 16.02
CA CYS A 95 2.18 -31.05 17.16
C CYS A 95 2.79 -30.73 18.53
N LEU A 96 4.07 -30.35 18.58
CA LEU A 96 4.78 -30.05 19.81
C LEU A 96 5.74 -28.87 19.60
N ALA A 97 5.53 -27.77 20.32
CA ALA A 97 6.44 -26.63 20.33
C ALA A 97 7.73 -26.98 21.09
N PRO A 98 8.91 -26.55 20.62
CA PRO A 98 10.15 -26.72 21.38
C PRO A 98 10.15 -25.91 22.69
N PRO A 99 10.74 -26.40 23.80
CA PRO A 99 10.88 -25.64 25.04
C PRO A 99 11.66 -24.33 24.83
N LEU A 100 11.30 -23.27 25.56
CA LEU A 100 11.94 -21.95 25.43
C LEU A 100 13.46 -22.01 25.67
N GLU A 101 13.89 -22.79 26.65
CA GLU A 101 15.30 -22.97 26.99
C GLU A 101 16.08 -23.57 25.81
N LEU A 102 15.45 -24.48 25.06
CA LEU A 102 16.03 -25.04 23.85
C LEU A 102 16.04 -24.01 22.72
N GLN A 103 14.96 -23.25 22.53
CA GLN A 103 14.87 -22.25 21.47
C GLN A 103 15.93 -21.15 21.61
N ARG A 104 16.21 -20.69 22.84
CA ARG A 104 17.24 -19.67 23.15
C ARG A 104 18.66 -20.11 22.83
N LEU A 105 18.93 -21.41 22.69
CA LEU A 105 20.25 -21.90 22.24
C LEU A 105 20.51 -21.61 20.75
N PHE A 106 19.46 -21.34 19.96
CA PHE A 106 19.57 -21.06 18.53
C PHE A 106 19.52 -19.56 18.29
N PHE A 107 20.51 -19.00 17.60
CA PHE A 107 20.62 -17.54 17.39
C PHE A 107 20.58 -16.70 18.69
N PRO A 108 21.36 -17.01 19.73
CA PRO A 108 21.22 -16.39 21.07
C PRO A 108 21.37 -14.86 21.11
N TRP A 109 21.92 -14.27 20.06
CA TRP A 109 22.14 -12.83 19.92
C TRP A 109 20.89 -12.04 19.54
N ILE A 110 19.75 -12.69 19.19
CA ILE A 110 18.51 -11.98 18.79
C ILE A 110 17.95 -11.18 19.97
N GLU A 111 18.01 -11.78 21.16
CA GLU A 111 17.59 -11.17 22.41
C GLU A 111 18.44 -9.92 22.68
N ASP A 112 19.73 -9.93 22.35
CA ASP A 112 20.66 -8.81 22.58
C ASP A 112 20.51 -7.63 21.60
N GLN A 113 19.59 -7.71 20.62
CA GLN A 113 19.48 -6.68 19.58
C GLN A 113 18.67 -5.43 19.99
N CYS A 114 18.09 -5.37 21.19
CA CYS A 114 17.28 -4.23 21.62
C CYS A 114 18.10 -3.13 22.34
N GLU A 115 17.57 -1.91 22.34
CA GLU A 115 18.14 -0.82 23.16
C GLU A 115 17.90 -1.10 24.65
N GLU A 116 18.82 -0.66 25.52
CA GLU A 116 18.81 -0.98 26.97
C GLU A 116 17.49 -0.65 27.67
N ASP A 117 16.81 0.43 27.26
CA ASP A 117 15.56 0.89 27.87
C ASP A 117 14.34 -0.03 27.57
N ASP A 118 14.40 -0.84 26.50
CA ASP A 118 13.28 -1.67 26.01
C ASP A 118 13.58 -3.18 26.06
N GLN A 119 14.71 -3.59 26.64
CA GLN A 119 15.19 -4.97 26.62
C GLN A 119 14.24 -5.97 27.28
N ALA A 120 13.60 -5.58 28.39
CA ALA A 120 12.64 -6.42 29.10
C ALA A 120 11.39 -6.69 28.24
N THR A 121 10.87 -5.64 27.61
CA THR A 121 9.72 -5.70 26.70
C THR A 121 10.02 -6.57 25.48
N TRP A 122 11.23 -6.47 24.93
CA TRP A 122 11.65 -7.28 23.79
C TRP A 122 11.81 -8.76 24.14
N THR A 123 12.38 -9.06 25.30
CA THR A 123 12.54 -10.46 25.76
C THR A 123 11.18 -11.11 25.96
N GLU A 124 10.23 -10.42 26.61
CA GLU A 124 8.86 -10.89 26.78
C GLU A 124 8.16 -11.11 25.42
N LYS A 125 8.39 -10.21 24.47
CA LYS A 125 7.88 -10.35 23.10
C LYS A 125 8.50 -11.55 22.38
N CYS A 126 9.79 -11.79 22.55
CA CYS A 126 10.46 -12.97 21.99
C CYS A 126 9.86 -14.26 22.56
N ASP A 127 9.71 -14.33 23.88
CA ASP A 127 9.10 -15.48 24.56
C ASP A 127 7.69 -15.73 24.06
N LYS A 128 6.88 -14.67 23.94
CA LYS A 128 5.54 -14.76 23.38
C LYS A 128 5.54 -15.30 21.94
N ILE A 129 6.43 -14.83 21.07
CA ILE A 129 6.55 -15.35 19.69
C ILE A 129 6.95 -16.83 19.67
N MET A 130 7.82 -17.24 20.60
CA MET A 130 8.33 -18.61 20.71
C MET A 130 7.31 -19.57 21.36
N GLU A 131 6.45 -19.08 22.24
CA GLU A 131 5.36 -19.83 22.90
C GLU A 131 4.10 -19.91 22.03
N ASP A 132 3.78 -18.84 21.30
CA ASP A 132 2.51 -18.71 20.59
C ASP A 132 2.33 -19.83 19.54
N LYS A 133 1.12 -20.40 19.54
CA LYS A 133 0.60 -21.12 18.37
C LYS A 133 0.45 -20.10 17.22
N PRO A 134 0.57 -20.52 15.95
CA PRO A 134 0.62 -19.62 14.77
C PRO A 134 -0.50 -18.57 14.65
N GLU A 135 -1.59 -18.71 15.40
CA GLU A 135 -2.66 -17.72 15.54
C GLU A 135 -2.17 -16.39 16.15
N GLY A 136 -1.20 -16.42 17.08
CA GLY A 136 -0.58 -15.22 17.67
C GLY A 136 0.30 -14.45 16.68
N THR A 137 0.97 -15.16 15.76
CA THR A 137 1.84 -14.56 14.75
C THR A 137 1.08 -13.69 13.74
N GLN A 138 -0.13 -14.11 13.35
CA GLN A 138 -0.99 -13.29 12.50
C GLN A 138 -1.42 -12.01 13.22
N SER A 139 -1.65 -12.07 14.53
CA SER A 139 -1.95 -10.89 15.34
C SER A 139 -0.78 -9.91 15.36
N ILE A 140 0.46 -10.39 15.52
CA ILE A 140 1.65 -9.54 15.56
C ILE A 140 1.92 -8.92 14.18
N ILE A 141 1.87 -9.70 13.10
CA ILE A 141 2.05 -9.19 11.73
C ILE A 141 0.98 -8.14 11.42
N ARG A 142 -0.27 -8.41 11.80
CA ARG A 142 -1.37 -7.45 11.63
C ARG A 142 -1.15 -6.18 12.45
N GLU A 143 -0.67 -6.29 13.69
CA GLU A 143 -0.35 -5.13 14.51
C GLU A 143 0.77 -4.28 13.90
N ILE A 144 1.82 -4.92 13.36
CA ILE A 144 2.92 -4.23 12.66
C ILE A 144 2.39 -3.53 11.41
N TYR A 145 1.56 -4.22 10.61
CA TYR A 145 0.96 -3.65 9.41
C TYR A 145 0.06 -2.46 9.75
N ASP A 146 -0.80 -2.59 10.76
CA ASP A 146 -1.67 -1.52 11.23
C ASP A 146 -0.85 -0.32 11.75
N LYS A 147 0.31 -0.55 12.39
CA LYS A 147 1.24 0.52 12.78
C LYS A 147 1.82 1.25 11.57
N LEU A 148 2.28 0.51 10.56
CA LEU A 148 2.81 1.07 9.30
C LEU A 148 1.76 1.92 8.58
N VAL A 149 0.54 1.41 8.43
CA VAL A 149 -0.56 2.14 7.77
C VAL A 149 -0.88 3.44 8.52
N ARG A 150 -0.97 3.38 9.86
CA ARG A 150 -1.22 4.59 10.68
C ARG A 150 -0.08 5.61 10.62
N GLU A 151 1.14 5.18 10.32
CA GLU A 151 2.29 6.06 10.18
C GLU A 151 2.29 6.74 8.80
N GLU A 152 2.02 5.98 7.75
CA GLU A 152 1.84 6.53 6.39
C GLU A 152 0.68 7.54 6.33
N GLU A 153 -0.46 7.23 6.95
CA GLU A 153 -1.60 8.17 7.05
C GLU A 153 -1.22 9.47 7.76
N ARG A 154 -0.37 9.40 8.80
CA ARG A 154 0.11 10.58 9.54
C ARG A 154 1.06 11.42 8.69
N GLU A 155 1.97 10.80 7.95
CA GLU A 155 2.87 11.51 7.04
C GLU A 155 2.10 12.22 5.92
N GLN A 156 1.09 11.57 5.36
CA GLN A 156 0.20 12.19 4.36
C GLN A 156 -0.57 13.39 4.93
N GLN A 157 -1.11 13.27 6.15
CA GLN A 157 -1.77 14.38 6.83
C GLN A 157 -0.81 15.56 7.08
N GLN A 158 0.43 15.29 7.51
CA GLN A 158 1.43 16.34 7.70
C GLN A 158 1.80 17.04 6.40
N GLN A 159 1.98 16.29 5.30
CA GLN A 159 2.23 16.89 3.98
C GLN A 159 1.06 17.76 3.52
N GLN A 160 -0.18 17.30 3.73
CA GLN A 160 -1.37 18.07 3.37
C GLN A 160 -1.48 19.36 4.18
N GLN A 161 -1.18 19.33 5.49
CA GLN A 161 -1.13 20.53 6.32
C GLN A 161 -0.04 21.51 5.87
N GLN A 162 1.15 21.02 5.50
CA GLN A 162 2.22 21.89 4.97
C GLN A 162 1.82 22.56 3.65
N GLN A 163 1.14 21.84 2.74
CA GLN A 163 0.65 22.44 1.49
C GLN A 163 -0.41 23.52 1.74
N GLN A 164 -1.34 23.30 2.68
CA GLN A 164 -2.34 24.31 3.05
C GLN A 164 -1.69 25.57 3.63
N GLN A 165 -0.67 25.43 4.47
CA GLN A 165 0.06 26.58 5.01
C GLN A 165 0.79 27.37 3.91
N GLN A 166 1.37 26.69 2.91
CA GLN A 166 2.02 27.36 1.77
C GLN A 166 1.01 28.12 0.90
N GLN A 167 -0.18 27.55 0.65
CA GLN A 167 -1.25 28.24 -0.09
C GLN A 167 -1.76 29.48 0.66
N GLN A 168 -1.93 29.40 1.98
CA GLN A 168 -2.33 30.56 2.78
C GLN A 168 -1.28 31.68 2.75
N GLN A 169 0.02 31.34 2.78
CA GLN A 169 1.08 32.34 2.64
C GLN A 169 1.08 33.00 1.25
N GLN A 170 0.83 32.24 0.18
CA GLN A 170 0.70 32.81 -1.17
C GLN A 170 -0.49 33.76 -1.28
N GLN A 171 -1.66 33.38 -0.77
CA GLN A 171 -2.85 34.25 -0.77
C GLN A 171 -2.62 35.53 0.04
N GLN A 172 -1.90 35.47 1.16
CA GLN A 172 -1.54 36.66 1.94
C GLN A 172 -0.57 37.58 1.17
N LEU A 173 0.42 37.02 0.46
CA LEU A 173 1.34 37.79 -0.38
C LEU A 173 0.62 38.46 -1.56
N GLU A 174 -0.30 37.74 -2.20
CA GLU A 174 -1.12 38.27 -3.29
C GLU A 174 -2.02 39.42 -2.82
N ALA A 175 -2.68 39.27 -1.67
CA ALA A 175 -3.51 40.31 -1.06
C ALA A 175 -2.71 41.58 -0.71
N ILE A 176 -1.45 41.42 -0.29
CA ILE A 176 -0.55 42.57 -0.03
C ILE A 176 -0.08 43.22 -1.34
N SER A 177 0.13 42.45 -2.40
CA SER A 177 0.57 42.97 -3.71
C SER A 177 -0.55 43.63 -4.54
N GLY A 178 -1.82 43.26 -4.31
CA GLY A 178 -2.97 43.79 -5.04
C GLY A 178 -3.43 45.19 -4.60
N THR A 179 -2.84 45.75 -3.54
CA THR A 179 -3.25 47.05 -3.01
C THR A 179 -2.09 48.04 -3.06
N THR A 180 -2.21 49.01 -3.97
CA THR A 180 -1.46 50.29 -4.02
C THR A 180 -0.16 50.29 -4.83
N GLY A 181 -0.26 50.76 -6.07
CA GLY A 181 0.84 51.45 -6.72
C GLY A 181 1.15 52.74 -5.96
N GLN A 182 2.20 52.74 -5.14
CA GLN A 182 3.11 53.88 -4.95
C GLN A 182 4.43 53.40 -4.31
N PRO A 183 5.60 53.84 -4.82
CA PRO A 183 6.88 53.46 -4.27
C PRO A 183 7.19 54.32 -3.04
N ARG A 184 7.09 53.74 -1.84
CA ARG A 184 7.67 54.34 -0.63
C ARG A 184 8.87 53.52 -0.14
N ARG A 185 10.05 54.13 -0.26
CA ARG A 185 11.26 53.77 0.48
C ARG A 185 10.98 53.84 1.98
N SER A 186 11.11 52.74 2.68
CA SER A 186 11.50 52.78 4.10
C SER A 186 12.32 51.56 4.48
N THR A 187 13.45 51.86 5.10
CA THR A 187 14.39 50.96 5.75
C THR A 187 13.84 50.57 7.12
N SER A 188 13.63 49.29 7.41
CA SER A 188 13.60 48.85 8.82
C SER A 188 13.92 47.37 9.01
N LYS A 189 14.48 47.12 10.19
CA LYS A 189 15.28 45.99 10.64
C LYS A 189 14.51 44.69 10.83
N LYS A 190 15.19 43.59 10.45
CA LYS A 190 14.90 42.18 10.71
C LYS A 190 14.69 41.89 12.21
N GLY A 191 13.53 41.36 12.56
CA GLY A 191 13.29 40.53 13.75
C GLY A 191 12.90 39.13 13.28
N ARG A 192 13.70 38.11 13.64
CA ARG A 192 13.48 36.71 13.24
C ARG A 192 12.51 36.06 14.23
N PRO A 193 11.35 35.52 13.81
CA PRO A 193 10.48 34.79 14.72
C PRO A 193 11.15 33.48 15.13
N GLN A 194 11.22 33.22 16.43
CA GLN A 194 11.64 31.92 16.97
C GLN A 194 10.54 30.90 16.70
N GLN A 195 10.90 29.81 16.00
CA GLN A 195 10.01 28.66 15.80
C GLN A 195 9.73 27.96 17.13
N PRO A 196 8.49 27.55 17.41
CA PRO A 196 8.17 26.71 18.56
C PRO A 196 8.88 25.36 18.41
N GLN A 197 9.66 24.96 19.42
CA GLN A 197 10.23 23.62 19.47
C GLN A 197 9.13 22.62 19.82
N GLU A 198 8.70 21.81 18.85
CA GLU A 198 7.81 20.69 19.09
C GLU A 198 8.48 19.62 19.97
N PRO A 199 7.73 18.97 20.88
CA PRO A 199 8.23 17.86 21.65
C PRO A 199 8.59 16.72 20.70
N LYS A 200 9.88 16.35 20.64
CA LYS A 200 10.39 15.20 19.90
C LYS A 200 9.82 13.90 20.48
N ARG A 201 8.60 13.54 20.10
CA ARG A 201 8.11 12.17 20.26
C ARG A 201 8.90 11.31 19.28
N LYS A 202 9.58 10.28 19.78
CA LYS A 202 10.27 9.28 18.95
C LYS A 202 9.22 8.66 18.02
N LEU A 203 9.16 9.11 16.76
CA LEU A 203 8.48 8.33 15.72
C LEU A 203 9.26 7.01 15.62
N PHE A 204 8.53 5.89 15.54
CA PHE A 204 9.15 4.62 15.23
C PHE A 204 9.75 4.78 13.84
N SER A 205 11.07 4.62 13.72
CA SER A 205 11.66 4.72 12.39
C SER A 205 11.26 3.46 11.61
N PHE A 206 11.08 3.58 10.30
CA PHE A 206 10.90 2.42 9.42
C PHE A 206 11.97 1.33 9.66
N VAL A 207 13.17 1.74 10.08
CA VAL A 207 14.29 0.87 10.44
C VAL A 207 13.91 -0.06 11.59
N ASP A 208 13.23 0.47 12.60
CA ASP A 208 12.82 -0.28 13.79
C ASP A 208 11.78 -1.34 13.40
N ILE A 209 10.84 -1.00 12.52
CA ILE A 209 9.81 -1.92 12.04
C ILE A 209 10.41 -3.06 11.21
N ALA A 210 11.29 -2.73 10.26
CA ALA A 210 11.94 -3.73 9.43
C ALA A 210 12.80 -4.67 10.29
N LYS A 211 13.60 -4.11 11.22
CA LYS A 211 14.44 -4.85 12.16
C LYS A 211 13.61 -5.82 12.98
N GLU A 212 12.55 -5.32 13.62
CA GLU A 212 11.66 -6.12 14.43
C GLU A 212 11.02 -7.26 13.62
N GLY A 213 10.54 -6.96 12.41
CA GLY A 213 9.96 -7.97 11.51
C GLY A 213 10.95 -9.06 11.12
N PHE A 214 12.20 -8.69 10.83
CA PHE A 214 13.25 -9.65 10.50
C PHE A 214 13.66 -10.51 11.70
N LEU A 215 13.83 -9.93 12.88
CA LEU A 215 14.12 -10.69 14.10
C LEU A 215 12.98 -11.65 14.45
N SER A 216 11.73 -11.21 14.31
CA SER A 216 10.54 -12.05 14.49
C SER A 216 10.52 -13.23 13.53
N LEU A 217 10.91 -13.02 12.26
CA LEU A 217 11.06 -14.09 11.27
C LEU A 217 12.13 -15.11 11.69
N LEU A 218 13.25 -14.66 12.24
CA LEU A 218 14.30 -15.56 12.71
C LEU A 218 13.86 -16.39 13.93
N LEU A 219 13.09 -15.81 14.85
CA LEU A 219 12.47 -16.55 15.95
C LEU A 219 11.57 -17.67 15.41
N TRP A 220 10.78 -17.38 14.38
CA TRP A 220 9.97 -18.40 13.71
C TRP A 220 10.83 -19.50 13.06
N PHE A 221 11.93 -19.11 12.41
CA PHE A 221 12.88 -20.08 11.87
C PHE A 221 13.58 -20.92 12.93
N ARG A 222 13.79 -20.44 14.17
CA ARG A 222 14.33 -21.28 15.27
C ARG A 222 13.48 -22.51 15.46
N ARG A 223 12.16 -22.32 15.66
CA ARG A 223 11.21 -23.40 15.85
C ARG A 223 11.23 -24.40 14.70
N ILE A 224 11.16 -23.91 13.47
CA ILE A 224 11.17 -24.75 12.26
C ILE A 224 12.47 -25.54 12.16
N ILE A 225 13.61 -24.90 12.39
CA ILE A 225 14.91 -25.56 12.31
C ILE A 225 15.01 -26.67 13.35
N ILE A 226 14.62 -26.40 14.59
CA ILE A 226 14.64 -27.39 15.67
C ILE A 226 13.77 -28.59 15.29
N GLN A 227 12.53 -28.35 14.84
CA GLN A 227 11.60 -29.41 14.42
C GLN A 227 12.10 -30.19 13.20
N ASP A 228 12.60 -29.51 12.17
CA ASP A 228 13.03 -30.16 10.93
C ASP A 228 14.32 -30.96 11.09
N VAL A 229 15.24 -30.54 11.97
CA VAL A 229 16.42 -31.35 12.26
C VAL A 229 16.04 -32.66 12.95
N VAL A 230 15.03 -32.69 13.82
CA VAL A 230 14.54 -33.95 14.41
C VAL A 230 14.11 -34.92 13.32
N LEU A 231 13.32 -34.45 12.34
CA LEU A 231 12.90 -35.27 11.21
C LEU A 231 14.07 -35.71 10.33
N ALA A 232 14.99 -34.79 10.02
CA ALA A 232 16.17 -35.13 9.22
C ALA A 232 17.02 -36.21 9.89
N ILE A 233 17.23 -36.13 11.21
CA ILE A 233 17.96 -37.15 11.98
C ILE A 233 17.21 -38.49 11.97
N ARG A 234 15.89 -38.47 12.20
CA ARG A 234 15.03 -39.67 12.14
C ARG A 234 15.15 -40.37 10.78
N ASP A 235 15.17 -39.59 9.71
CA ASP A 235 15.23 -40.08 8.33
C ASP A 235 16.66 -40.45 7.90
N GLY A 236 17.64 -40.42 8.84
CA GLY A 236 19.01 -40.88 8.61
C GLY A 236 19.94 -39.86 7.97
N ALA A 237 19.60 -38.56 7.98
CA ALA A 237 20.48 -37.53 7.44
C ALA A 237 21.76 -37.36 8.29
N THR A 238 22.92 -37.51 7.66
CA THR A 238 24.25 -37.48 8.32
C THR A 238 25.12 -36.29 7.91
N ASN A 239 24.49 -35.18 7.51
CA ASN A 239 25.20 -33.96 7.12
C ASN A 239 25.90 -33.28 8.31
N HIS A 240 26.75 -32.29 8.04
CA HIS A 240 27.48 -31.55 9.08
C HIS A 240 26.55 -30.79 10.03
N LEU A 241 25.37 -30.39 9.57
CA LEU A 241 24.38 -29.72 10.39
C LEU A 241 23.83 -30.66 11.46
N THR A 242 23.41 -31.89 11.13
CA THR A 242 22.86 -32.84 12.13
C THR A 242 23.90 -33.28 13.18
N LYS A 243 25.19 -33.18 12.85
CA LYS A 243 26.30 -33.47 13.76
C LYS A 243 26.66 -32.31 14.71
N HIS A 244 26.06 -31.13 14.52
CA HIS A 244 26.37 -29.95 15.32
C HIS A 244 26.14 -30.18 16.83
N PRO A 245 27.01 -29.68 17.74
CA PRO A 245 26.89 -29.92 19.18
C PRO A 245 25.53 -29.52 19.79
N LEU A 246 24.86 -28.50 19.24
CA LEU A 246 23.51 -28.12 19.70
C LEU A 246 22.49 -29.24 19.55
N PHE A 247 22.58 -30.06 18.49
CA PHE A 247 21.68 -31.20 18.31
C PHE A 247 22.10 -32.42 19.13
N GLN A 248 23.25 -32.35 19.80
CA GLN A 248 23.67 -33.33 20.80
C GLN A 248 23.27 -32.92 22.23
N HIS A 249 22.78 -31.68 22.40
CA HIS A 249 22.39 -31.11 23.68
C HIS A 249 21.26 -31.94 24.34
N PRO A 250 21.28 -32.15 25.67
CA PRO A 250 20.26 -32.95 26.36
C PRO A 250 18.83 -32.46 26.12
N LEU A 251 18.62 -31.13 26.13
CA LEU A 251 17.30 -30.54 25.85
C LEU A 251 16.80 -30.89 24.45
N PHE A 252 17.68 -30.86 23.44
CA PHE A 252 17.29 -31.22 22.07
C PHE A 252 16.97 -32.71 21.96
N LYS A 253 17.78 -33.58 22.58
CA LYS A 253 17.54 -35.03 22.57
C LYS A 253 16.21 -35.39 23.23
N GLN A 254 15.90 -34.77 24.37
CA GLN A 254 14.62 -34.96 25.04
C GLN A 254 13.46 -34.48 24.15
N TYR A 255 13.55 -33.26 23.63
CA TYR A 255 12.55 -32.73 22.72
C TYR A 255 12.34 -33.62 21.48
N SER A 256 13.42 -34.15 20.90
CA SER A 256 13.37 -35.06 19.75
C SER A 256 12.55 -36.31 20.06
N ILE A 257 12.78 -36.95 21.21
CA ILE A 257 12.02 -38.12 21.67
C ILE A 257 10.53 -37.75 21.83
N ASP A 258 10.24 -36.63 22.49
CA ASP A 258 8.88 -36.20 22.79
C ASP A 258 8.10 -35.82 21.53
N LEU A 259 8.74 -35.13 20.58
CA LEU A 259 8.16 -34.74 19.30
C LEU A 259 7.81 -35.97 18.46
N LEU A 260 8.73 -36.94 18.33
CA LEU A 260 8.48 -38.16 17.58
C LEU A 260 7.34 -38.98 18.20
N ALA A 261 7.32 -39.11 19.52
CA ALA A 261 6.22 -39.76 20.22
C ALA A 261 4.88 -39.03 20.03
N ALA A 262 4.86 -37.70 19.98
CA ALA A 262 3.67 -36.90 19.71
C ALA A 262 3.16 -37.07 18.28
N MET A 263 4.07 -37.16 17.30
CA MET A 263 3.73 -37.42 15.90
C MET A 263 3.10 -38.81 15.73
N ASP A 264 3.69 -39.84 16.34
CA ASP A 264 3.16 -41.21 16.27
C ASP A 264 1.75 -41.32 16.89
N ARG A 265 1.51 -40.61 18.00
CA ARG A 265 0.16 -40.51 18.61
C ARG A 265 -0.84 -39.86 17.66
N ASN A 266 -0.45 -38.77 17.01
CA ASN A 266 -1.32 -38.06 16.07
C ASN A 266 -1.62 -38.86 14.79
N GLN A 267 -0.64 -39.63 14.28
CA GLN A 267 -0.86 -40.51 13.14
C GLN A 267 -1.87 -41.61 13.46
N LYS A 268 -1.77 -42.24 14.65
CA LYS A 268 -2.71 -43.26 15.11
C LYS A 268 -4.11 -42.71 15.40
N ALA A 269 -4.21 -41.45 15.80
CA ALA A 269 -5.48 -40.78 16.06
C ALA A 269 -6.22 -40.35 14.78
N ARG A 270 -5.60 -40.45 13.59
CA ARG A 270 -6.29 -40.18 12.32
C ARG A 270 -7.35 -41.27 12.10
N PRO A 271 -8.65 -40.95 12.10
CA PRO A 271 -9.67 -41.91 11.68
C PRO A 271 -9.44 -42.21 10.20
N VAL A 272 -9.11 -43.46 9.87
CA VAL A 272 -8.73 -43.88 8.52
C VAL A 272 -9.89 -43.76 7.51
N ASP A 273 -11.14 -43.56 7.93
CA ASP A 273 -12.30 -43.83 7.06
C ASP A 273 -13.41 -42.75 7.02
N LYS A 274 -13.12 -41.45 7.23
CA LYS A 274 -14.19 -40.41 7.15
C LYS A 274 -13.92 -39.16 6.31
N GLU A 275 -12.79 -39.04 5.62
CA GLU A 275 -12.47 -37.82 4.85
C GLU A 275 -13.00 -37.80 3.40
N ASP A 276 -13.49 -38.91 2.85
CA ASP A 276 -14.01 -38.94 1.47
C ASP A 276 -15.50 -38.56 1.32
N ASN A 277 -16.15 -38.06 2.38
CA ASN A 277 -17.51 -37.53 2.28
C ASN A 277 -17.67 -36.19 3.00
N MET A 278 -16.69 -35.29 2.79
CA MET A 278 -16.90 -33.87 2.99
C MET A 278 -17.94 -33.42 1.96
N ASP A 279 -19.20 -33.47 2.40
CA ASP A 279 -20.44 -33.21 1.67
C ASP A 279 -20.27 -32.16 0.55
N LEU A 280 -19.94 -32.63 -0.65
CA LEU A 280 -19.76 -31.82 -1.87
C LEU A 280 -21.00 -30.94 -2.12
N SER A 281 -22.16 -31.35 -1.61
CA SER A 281 -23.39 -30.57 -1.67
C SER A 281 -23.28 -29.26 -0.86
N ARG A 282 -22.64 -29.27 0.31
CA ARG A 282 -22.44 -28.06 1.14
C ARG A 282 -21.43 -27.10 0.54
N ILE A 283 -20.37 -27.62 -0.09
CA ILE A 283 -19.40 -26.80 -0.82
C ILE A 283 -20.06 -26.20 -2.07
N SER A 284 -20.86 -26.99 -2.80
CA SER A 284 -21.62 -26.49 -3.94
C SER A 284 -22.62 -25.40 -3.55
N GLN A 285 -23.32 -25.57 -2.42
CA GLN A 285 -24.27 -24.59 -1.90
C GLN A 285 -23.56 -23.27 -1.54
N THR A 286 -22.46 -23.33 -0.79
CA THR A 286 -21.72 -22.12 -0.38
C THR A 286 -21.11 -21.40 -1.58
N LEU A 287 -20.68 -22.11 -2.63
CA LEU A 287 -20.23 -21.49 -3.88
C LEU A 287 -21.37 -20.83 -4.66
N GLN A 288 -22.58 -21.39 -4.62
CA GLN A 288 -23.76 -20.75 -5.21
C GLN A 288 -24.16 -19.50 -4.44
N ASP A 289 -24.15 -19.54 -3.12
CA ASP A 289 -24.49 -18.40 -2.27
C ASP A 289 -23.50 -17.24 -2.47
N LEU A 290 -22.19 -17.55 -2.49
CA LEU A 290 -21.14 -16.56 -2.82
C LEU A 290 -21.32 -15.95 -4.21
N LYS A 291 -21.74 -16.74 -5.19
CA LYS A 291 -22.01 -16.25 -6.55
C LYS A 291 -23.23 -15.33 -6.58
N ILE A 292 -24.26 -15.63 -5.81
CA ILE A 292 -25.45 -14.78 -5.67
C ILE A 292 -25.07 -13.45 -5.01
N ASP A 293 -24.28 -13.48 -3.95
CA ASP A 293 -23.81 -12.28 -3.26
C ASP A 293 -22.94 -11.39 -4.15
N GLN A 294 -22.05 -11.99 -4.95
CA GLN A 294 -21.27 -11.24 -5.93
C GLN A 294 -22.15 -10.56 -6.99
N LEU A 295 -23.18 -11.26 -7.49
CA LEU A 295 -24.12 -10.69 -8.47
C LEU A 295 -24.92 -9.53 -7.87
N ASN A 296 -25.37 -9.67 -6.62
CA ASN A 296 -26.10 -8.61 -5.92
C ASN A 296 -25.20 -7.39 -5.66
N SER A 297 -23.95 -7.59 -5.25
CA SER A 297 -22.98 -6.52 -5.05
C SER A 297 -22.69 -5.77 -6.36
N MET A 298 -22.50 -6.49 -7.46
CA MET A 298 -22.34 -5.89 -8.80
C MET A 298 -23.56 -5.07 -9.22
N ALA A 299 -24.77 -5.58 -8.97
CA ALA A 299 -26.00 -4.87 -9.31
C ALA A 299 -26.12 -3.55 -8.52
N THR A 300 -25.79 -3.55 -7.23
CA THR A 300 -25.78 -2.35 -6.38
C THR A 300 -24.77 -1.32 -6.88
N LEU A 301 -23.53 -1.73 -7.17
CA LEU A 301 -22.51 -0.83 -7.71
C LEU A 301 -22.91 -0.23 -9.07
N GLN A 302 -23.57 -1.01 -9.93
CA GLN A 302 -24.11 -0.51 -11.19
C GLN A 302 -25.26 0.47 -11.01
N GLN A 303 -26.08 0.30 -9.96
CA GLN A 303 -27.14 1.24 -9.59
C GLN A 303 -26.53 2.57 -9.12
N GLU A 304 -25.55 2.52 -8.22
CA GLU A 304 -24.87 3.70 -7.68
C GLU A 304 -24.16 4.51 -8.78
N ASN A 305 -23.45 3.83 -9.68
CA ASN A 305 -22.78 4.49 -10.80
C ASN A 305 -23.79 5.16 -11.75
N ARG A 306 -24.96 4.53 -11.99
CA ARG A 306 -26.04 5.16 -12.77
C ARG A 306 -26.59 6.41 -12.08
N MET A 307 -26.80 6.38 -10.77
CA MET A 307 -27.26 7.54 -10.00
C MET A 307 -26.22 8.68 -10.03
N ALA A 308 -24.94 8.36 -9.85
CA ALA A 308 -23.86 9.34 -9.93
C ALA A 308 -23.76 10.00 -11.31
N GLN A 309 -23.88 9.21 -12.39
CA GLN A 309 -23.89 9.73 -13.76
C GLN A 309 -25.10 10.61 -14.05
N GLN A 310 -26.28 10.25 -13.53
CA GLN A 310 -27.48 11.08 -13.64
C GLN A 310 -27.31 12.41 -12.88
N GLY A 311 -26.76 12.37 -11.67
CA GLY A 311 -26.46 13.57 -10.89
C GLY A 311 -25.48 14.51 -11.61
N LEU A 312 -24.40 13.96 -12.18
CA LEU A 312 -23.43 14.73 -12.94
C LEU A 312 -24.06 15.38 -14.19
N ARG A 313 -24.87 14.63 -14.94
CA ARG A 313 -25.58 15.15 -16.12
C ARG A 313 -26.55 16.28 -15.77
N ALA A 314 -27.30 16.13 -14.68
CA ALA A 314 -28.23 17.15 -14.21
C ALA A 314 -27.48 18.45 -13.81
N SER A 315 -26.38 18.32 -13.06
CA SER A 315 -25.53 19.45 -12.69
C SER A 315 -24.94 20.16 -13.91
N LEU A 316 -24.43 19.41 -14.89
CA LEU A 316 -23.90 19.98 -16.13
C LEU A 316 -24.97 20.72 -16.94
N CYS A 317 -26.18 20.17 -17.05
CA CYS A 317 -27.29 20.87 -17.71
C CYS A 317 -27.65 22.18 -17.00
N GLN A 318 -27.66 22.18 -15.66
CA GLN A 318 -27.93 23.40 -14.89
C GLN A 318 -26.84 24.46 -15.10
N MET A 319 -25.57 24.08 -15.08
CA MET A 319 -24.46 25.01 -15.35
C MET A 319 -24.57 25.61 -16.75
N VAL A 320 -24.80 24.79 -17.79
CA VAL A 320 -24.95 25.28 -19.17
C VAL A 320 -26.15 26.21 -19.32
N GLN A 321 -27.28 25.88 -18.70
CA GLN A 321 -28.48 26.74 -18.72
C GLN A 321 -28.22 28.08 -18.02
N GLN A 322 -27.48 28.06 -16.91
CA GLN A 322 -27.15 29.27 -16.16
C GLN A 322 -26.21 30.18 -16.95
N GLU A 323 -25.13 29.62 -17.52
CA GLU A 323 -24.21 30.33 -18.41
C GLU A 323 -24.94 30.95 -19.62
N PHE A 324 -25.83 30.19 -20.27
CA PHE A 324 -26.61 30.71 -21.39
C PHE A 324 -27.55 31.85 -20.98
N LYS A 325 -28.18 31.74 -19.80
CA LYS A 325 -29.06 32.78 -19.25
C LYS A 325 -28.28 34.06 -18.94
N ASP A 326 -27.09 33.92 -18.37
CA ASP A 326 -26.24 35.06 -18.02
C ASP A 326 -25.64 35.72 -19.27
N LEU A 327 -25.26 34.93 -20.27
CA LEU A 327 -24.86 35.44 -21.60
C LEU A 327 -26.01 36.22 -22.27
N THR A 328 -27.23 35.68 -22.24
CA THR A 328 -28.40 36.33 -22.84
C THR A 328 -28.73 37.64 -22.15
N LYS A 329 -28.69 37.67 -20.80
CA LYS A 329 -28.87 38.90 -20.03
C LYS A 329 -27.80 39.94 -20.37
N GLY A 330 -26.53 39.53 -20.45
CA GLY A 330 -25.43 40.41 -20.84
C GLY A 330 -25.64 41.00 -22.23
N LEU A 331 -25.98 40.15 -23.21
CA LEU A 331 -26.22 40.58 -24.59
C LEU A 331 -27.39 41.58 -24.69
N VAL A 332 -28.51 41.30 -24.03
CA VAL A 332 -29.67 42.20 -23.99
C VAL A 332 -29.31 43.54 -23.33
N ALA A 333 -28.58 43.51 -22.21
CA ALA A 333 -28.16 44.71 -21.51
C ALA A 333 -27.19 45.58 -22.34
N THR A 334 -26.37 44.98 -23.20
CA THR A 334 -25.44 45.72 -24.07
C THR A 334 -26.09 46.21 -25.36
N ILE A 335 -26.85 45.36 -26.06
CA ILE A 335 -27.36 45.66 -27.41
C ILE A 335 -28.59 46.57 -27.36
N VAL A 336 -29.52 46.36 -26.42
CA VAL A 336 -30.78 47.12 -26.40
C VAL A 336 -30.56 48.64 -26.24
N PRO A 337 -29.69 49.11 -25.33
CA PRO A 337 -29.41 50.55 -25.22
C PRO A 337 -28.80 51.15 -26.49
N VAL A 338 -27.88 50.42 -27.15
CA VAL A 338 -27.23 50.88 -28.40
C VAL A 338 -28.26 51.01 -29.52
N VAL A 339 -29.14 50.01 -29.68
CA VAL A 339 -30.21 50.05 -30.68
C VAL A 339 -31.19 51.19 -30.39
N LEU A 340 -31.62 51.36 -29.14
CA LEU A 340 -32.52 52.45 -28.74
C LEU A 340 -31.90 53.83 -28.96
N GLU A 341 -30.62 54.01 -28.64
CA GLU A 341 -29.88 55.26 -28.87
C GLU A 341 -29.78 55.55 -30.37
N THR A 342 -29.48 54.54 -31.19
CA THR A 342 -29.42 54.69 -32.66
C THR A 342 -30.79 55.05 -33.24
N ILE A 343 -31.87 54.41 -32.77
CA ILE A 343 -33.24 54.75 -33.17
C ILE A 343 -33.57 56.20 -32.80
N ASN A 344 -33.22 56.63 -31.58
CA ASN A 344 -33.49 58.00 -31.12
C ASN A 344 -32.72 59.04 -31.91
N GLN A 345 -31.42 58.81 -32.19
CA GLN A 345 -30.60 59.72 -33.00
C GLN A 345 -31.16 59.86 -34.41
N GLU A 346 -31.60 58.76 -35.02
CA GLU A 346 -32.15 58.79 -36.36
C GLU A 346 -33.57 59.39 -36.39
N LEU A 347 -34.39 59.18 -35.36
CA LEU A 347 -35.69 59.86 -35.21
C LEU A 347 -35.52 61.38 -35.08
N GLN A 348 -34.46 61.84 -34.40
CA GLN A 348 -34.13 63.26 -34.34
C GLN A 348 -33.70 63.83 -35.69
N ARG A 349 -32.98 63.05 -36.52
CA ARG A 349 -32.65 63.46 -37.90
C ARG A 349 -33.89 63.54 -38.79
N GLN A 350 -34.81 62.59 -38.67
CA GLN A 350 -35.98 62.49 -39.55
C GLN A 350 -37.13 63.46 -39.25
N ARG A 351 -37.15 64.14 -38.10
CA ARG A 351 -38.07 65.27 -37.85
C ARG A 351 -37.94 66.45 -38.84
N SER A 352 -37.03 66.35 -39.80
CA SER A 352 -36.83 67.32 -40.88
C SER A 352 -37.30 66.85 -42.26
N SER A 353 -37.87 65.65 -42.41
CA SER A 353 -38.23 65.04 -43.71
C SER A 353 -39.57 64.31 -43.65
N ASP A 354 -40.58 64.80 -44.39
CA ASP A 354 -42.00 64.45 -44.23
C ASP A 354 -42.49 63.15 -44.90
N ASP A 355 -41.61 62.26 -45.37
CA ASP A 355 -42.06 61.06 -46.08
C ASP A 355 -41.15 59.85 -45.81
N VAL A 356 -41.57 58.93 -44.94
CA VAL A 356 -40.77 57.74 -44.61
C VAL A 356 -41.64 56.49 -44.41
N ASN A 357 -41.29 55.47 -45.19
CA ASN A 357 -41.76 54.10 -45.02
C ASN A 357 -41.12 53.48 -43.76
N LEU A 358 -41.93 53.37 -42.70
CA LEU A 358 -41.51 52.92 -41.35
C LEU A 358 -40.79 51.56 -41.35
N VAL A 359 -41.11 50.67 -42.29
CA VAL A 359 -40.51 49.32 -42.36
C VAL A 359 -39.07 49.39 -42.87
N GLU A 360 -38.80 50.19 -43.90
CA GLU A 360 -37.44 50.37 -44.43
C GLU A 360 -36.55 51.07 -43.40
N TYR A 361 -37.13 52.00 -42.66
CA TYR A 361 -36.47 52.71 -41.58
C TYR A 361 -35.99 51.77 -40.46
N VAL A 362 -36.89 50.93 -39.93
CA VAL A 362 -36.55 49.98 -38.86
C VAL A 362 -35.48 49.00 -39.33
N LEU A 363 -35.57 48.49 -40.56
CA LEU A 363 -34.56 47.58 -41.12
C LEU A 363 -33.18 48.25 -41.26
N ARG A 364 -33.15 49.51 -41.68
CA ARG A 364 -31.89 50.27 -41.83
C ARG A 364 -31.23 50.51 -40.47
N VAL A 365 -31.99 50.98 -39.49
CA VAL A 365 -31.47 51.23 -38.13
C VAL A 365 -30.97 49.94 -37.48
N THR A 366 -31.72 48.84 -37.62
CA THR A 366 -31.32 47.54 -37.06
C THR A 366 -30.02 47.04 -37.69
N ARG A 367 -29.86 47.21 -39.01
CA ARG A 367 -28.63 46.82 -39.72
C ARG A 367 -27.43 47.64 -39.25
N THR A 368 -27.57 48.97 -39.15
CA THR A 368 -26.49 49.85 -38.67
C THR A 368 -26.07 49.54 -37.23
N ALA A 369 -27.02 49.28 -36.33
CA ALA A 369 -26.71 48.92 -34.95
C ALA A 369 -25.95 47.57 -34.86
N VAL A 370 -26.32 46.58 -35.69
CA VAL A 370 -25.61 45.30 -35.77
C VAL A 370 -24.17 45.48 -36.28
N ASP A 371 -23.97 46.33 -37.29
CA ASP A 371 -22.63 46.56 -37.86
C ASP A 371 -21.73 47.33 -36.89
N GLN A 372 -22.28 48.30 -36.14
CA GLN A 372 -21.54 49.00 -35.06
C GLN A 372 -21.14 48.06 -33.93
N TYR A 373 -22.01 47.14 -33.54
CA TYR A 373 -21.70 46.14 -32.51
C TYR A 373 -20.56 45.21 -32.97
N LYS A 374 -20.57 44.76 -34.23
CA LYS A 374 -19.47 43.97 -34.81
C LYS A 374 -18.15 44.72 -34.77
N ALA A 375 -18.14 45.99 -35.19
CA ALA A 375 -16.94 46.83 -35.19
C ALA A 375 -16.39 47.05 -33.77
N GLN A 376 -17.23 47.24 -32.76
CA GLN A 376 -16.79 47.37 -31.36
C GLN A 376 -16.16 46.07 -30.83
N ARG A 377 -16.68 44.90 -31.23
CA ARG A 377 -16.16 43.61 -30.79
C ARG A 377 -14.79 43.28 -31.40
N GLU A 378 -14.56 43.66 -32.66
CA GLU A 378 -13.25 43.50 -33.33
C GLU A 378 -12.14 44.38 -32.72
N VAL A 379 -12.50 45.44 -32.00
CA VAL A 379 -11.53 46.32 -31.31
C VAL A 379 -11.20 45.82 -29.89
N GLN A 380 -12.05 44.96 -29.31
CA GLN A 380 -11.90 44.47 -27.93
C GLN A 380 -11.37 43.03 -27.80
N GLY A 381 -11.40 42.24 -28.88
CA GLY A 381 -10.74 40.93 -28.95
C GLY A 381 -9.35 41.05 -29.54
#